data_AF-W4URW6-F1
#
_entry.id   AF-W4URW6-F1
#
_cell.length_a   1.000
_cell.length_b   1.000
_cell.length_c   1.000
_cell.angle_alpha   90.00
_cell.angle_beta   90.00
_cell.angle_gamma   90.00
#
_symmetry.space_group_name_H-M   'P 1'
#
loop_
_entity.id
_entity.type
_entity.pdbx_description
1 polymer ?
#
loop_
_entity_poly.entity_id
_entity_poly.type
_entity_poly.pdbx_seq_one_letter_code
_entity_poly.pdbx_strand_id
1 'polypeptide(L)'
;MKNREISSKLLEKYIENSATEQERDAVEQWLNAETFDEVESSASFQANKEQIKREIWNNLPPGQTEKIKRFPRSPKTFRYAAAAAVIFCLTSFGLLHLLTDSNHTASSQQIVQVCDHPTFIPVENDTEILFVSETSGANKLSQKMACKEGNTYLAIKVKFRSEEKLLVVNEKDIQHLPPFLNLYIANQIKS
;
A
#
# COMPACT_ATOMS: atom_id res chain seq x y z
N MET A 1 -21.75 3.46 29.58
CA MET A 1 -20.53 3.04 28.86
C MET A 1 -19.33 3.46 29.70
N LYS A 2 -18.51 2.52 30.17
CA LYS A 2 -17.33 2.85 31.01
C LYS A 2 -16.20 3.31 30.08
N ASN A 3 -15.78 4.57 30.24
CA ASN A 3 -14.53 5.07 29.69
C ASN A 3 -13.39 4.21 30.28
N ARG A 4 -12.72 3.38 29.46
CA ARG A 4 -11.61 2.54 29.91
C ARG A 4 -10.32 3.35 29.79
N GLU A 5 -10.06 4.19 30.79
CA GLU A 5 -8.82 4.95 30.85
C GLU A 5 -7.66 4.02 31.23
N ILE A 6 -6.89 3.56 30.24
CA ILE A 6 -5.59 2.92 30.49
C ILE A 6 -4.61 3.99 30.94
N SER A 7 -3.93 3.75 32.06
CA SER A 7 -2.95 4.69 32.58
C SER A 7 -1.69 4.75 31.70
N SER A 8 -1.14 5.94 31.48
CA SER A 8 0.10 6.14 30.70
C SER A 8 1.28 5.32 31.25
N LYS A 9 1.37 5.13 32.58
CA LYS A 9 2.38 4.28 33.21
C LYS A 9 2.29 2.81 32.81
N LEU A 10 1.10 2.32 32.46
CA LEU A 10 0.89 0.95 32.01
C LEU A 10 1.39 0.75 30.57
N LEU A 11 1.17 1.75 29.72
CA LEU A 11 1.66 1.75 28.34
C LEU A 11 3.19 1.82 28.28
N GLU A 12 3.81 2.60 29.16
CA GLU A 12 5.27 2.69 29.29
C GLU A 12 5.87 1.32 29.64
N LYS A 13 5.32 0.64 30.65
CA LYS A 13 5.72 -0.73 31.00
C LYS A 13 5.50 -1.75 29.87
N TYR A 14 4.42 -1.59 29.11
CA TYR A 14 4.13 -2.45 27.96
C TYR A 14 5.21 -2.33 26.89
N ILE A 15 5.66 -1.09 26.59
CA ILE A 15 6.74 -0.84 25.63
C ILE A 15 8.08 -1.39 26.12
N GLU A 16 8.36 -1.25 27.42
CA GLU A 16 9.60 -1.73 28.04
C GLU A 16 9.65 -3.25 28.25
N ASN A 17 8.62 -4.02 27.84
CA ASN A 17 8.44 -5.44 28.14
C ASN A 17 8.47 -5.76 29.66
N SER A 18 8.21 -4.77 30.52
CA SER A 18 8.18 -4.92 31.98
C SER A 18 6.76 -5.10 32.55
N ALA A 19 5.74 -5.07 31.69
CA ALA A 19 4.36 -5.34 32.05
C ALA A 19 4.11 -6.84 32.30
N THR A 20 3.23 -7.13 33.26
CA THR A 20 2.74 -8.49 33.52
C THR A 20 1.82 -8.99 32.40
N GLU A 21 1.65 -10.30 32.27
CA GLU A 21 0.80 -10.92 31.23
C GLU A 21 -0.65 -10.39 31.27
N GLN A 22 -1.21 -10.20 32.46
CA GLN A 22 -2.55 -9.64 32.66
C GLN A 22 -2.64 -8.17 32.23
N GLU A 23 -1.63 -7.37 32.54
CA GLU A 23 -1.53 -5.97 32.10
C GLU A 23 -1.40 -5.87 30.58
N ARG A 24 -0.65 -6.81 29.99
CA ARG A 24 -0.43 -6.90 28.54
C ARG A 24 -1.74 -7.20 27.81
N ASP A 25 -2.50 -8.18 28.28
CA ASP A 25 -3.81 -8.53 27.72
C ASP A 25 -4.80 -7.37 27.81
N ALA A 26 -4.79 -6.63 28.92
CA ALA A 26 -5.65 -5.45 29.08
C ALA A 26 -5.31 -4.34 28.07
N VAL A 27 -4.02 -4.10 27.82
CA VAL A 27 -3.54 -3.13 26.81
C VAL A 27 -3.87 -3.60 25.40
N GLU A 28 -3.68 -4.89 25.08
CA GLU A 28 -4.00 -5.44 23.76
C GLU A 28 -5.51 -5.41 23.46
N GLN A 29 -6.34 -5.75 24.44
CA GLN A 29 -7.79 -5.64 24.30
C GLN A 29 -8.24 -4.19 24.10
N TRP A 30 -7.59 -3.22 24.75
CA TRP A 30 -7.87 -1.81 24.55
C TRP A 30 -7.42 -1.31 23.17
N LEU A 31 -6.22 -1.71 22.71
CA LEU A 31 -5.72 -1.41 21.36
C LEU A 31 -6.63 -1.98 20.26
N ASN A 32 -7.18 -3.17 20.49
CA ASN A 32 -8.08 -3.85 19.55
C ASN A 32 -9.55 -3.40 19.68
N ALA A 33 -9.91 -2.63 20.71
CA ALA A 33 -11.30 -2.21 20.93
C ALA A 33 -11.77 -1.09 20.00
N GLU A 34 -10.85 -0.36 19.36
CA GLU A 34 -11.16 0.73 18.42
C GLU A 34 -10.85 0.40 16.95
N THR A 35 -10.35 -0.80 16.66
CA THR A 35 -10.12 -1.25 15.28
C THR A 35 -11.02 -2.43 14.95
N PHE A 36 -11.88 -2.20 13.96
CA PHE A 36 -12.94 -3.08 13.46
C PHE A 36 -14.20 -3.10 14.33
N ASP A 37 -14.98 -2.02 14.23
CA ASP A 37 -16.40 -2.22 13.92
C ASP A 37 -16.44 -3.16 12.72
N GLU A 38 -16.70 -4.42 13.03
CA GLU A 38 -17.35 -5.43 12.23
C GLU A 38 -17.93 -4.81 10.96
N VAL A 39 -17.19 -4.90 9.84
CA VAL A 39 -17.73 -4.58 8.52
C VAL A 39 -18.90 -5.52 8.33
N GLU A 40 -20.08 -4.98 8.59
CA GLU A 40 -21.36 -5.63 8.51
C GLU A 40 -21.41 -6.39 7.19
N SER A 41 -21.49 -7.71 7.35
CA SER A 41 -21.55 -8.75 6.34
C SER A 41 -22.01 -8.28 4.95
N SER A 42 -21.16 -8.52 3.95
CA SER A 42 -21.32 -8.30 2.51
C SER A 42 -22.54 -8.97 1.85
N ALA A 43 -23.47 -9.52 2.65
CA ALA A 43 -24.73 -10.11 2.21
C ALA A 43 -25.76 -9.05 1.76
N SER A 44 -25.76 -7.84 2.33
CA SER A 44 -26.70 -6.77 1.94
C SER A 44 -26.41 -6.20 0.54
N PHE A 45 -25.15 -6.21 0.12
CA PHE A 45 -24.73 -5.72 -1.19
C PHE A 45 -25.11 -6.67 -2.34
N GLN A 46 -25.15 -7.98 -2.08
CA GLN A 46 -25.62 -8.97 -3.07
C GLN A 46 -27.13 -8.92 -3.27
N ALA A 47 -27.92 -8.73 -2.21
CA ALA A 47 -29.37 -8.59 -2.30
C ALA A 47 -29.78 -7.38 -3.16
N ASN A 48 -28.98 -6.31 -3.14
CA ASN A 48 -29.27 -5.07 -3.85
C ASN A 48 -28.86 -5.08 -5.34
N LYS A 49 -27.95 -5.99 -5.74
CA LYS A 49 -27.40 -6.04 -7.11
C LYS A 49 -28.48 -6.30 -8.17
N GLU A 50 -29.42 -7.20 -7.89
CA GLU A 50 -30.47 -7.57 -8.85
C GLU A 50 -31.60 -6.54 -8.91
N GLN A 51 -31.78 -5.73 -7.87
CA GLN A 51 -32.72 -4.60 -7.88
C GLN A 51 -32.13 -3.43 -8.68
N ILE A 52 -30.87 -3.08 -8.43
CA ILE A 52 -30.15 -2.01 -9.15
C ILE A 52 -30.04 -2.32 -10.64
N LYS A 53 -29.74 -3.57 -11.04
CA LYS A 53 -29.72 -3.98 -12.45
C LYS A 53 -31.07 -3.77 -13.15
N ARG A 54 -32.18 -4.06 -12.47
CA ARG A 54 -33.53 -3.88 -13.02
C ARG A 54 -33.87 -2.41 -13.19
N GLU A 55 -33.51 -1.58 -12.23
CA GLU A 55 -33.70 -0.13 -12.33
C GLU A 55 -32.87 0.48 -13.46
N ILE A 56 -31.62 0.05 -13.66
CA ILE A 56 -30.79 0.49 -14.79
C ILE A 56 -31.41 0.06 -16.12
N TRP A 57 -31.88 -1.19 -16.23
CA TRP A 57 -32.49 -1.68 -17.47
C TRP A 57 -33.80 -0.99 -17.82
N ASN A 58 -34.64 -0.67 -16.83
CA ASN A 58 -35.93 -0.02 -17.04
C ASN A 58 -35.79 1.47 -17.43
N ASN A 59 -34.68 2.11 -17.08
CA ASN A 59 -34.45 3.54 -17.36
C ASN A 59 -33.66 3.81 -18.65
N LEU A 60 -33.35 2.78 -19.44
CA LEU A 60 -32.70 2.98 -20.73
C LEU A 60 -33.74 3.47 -21.77
N PRO A 61 -33.47 4.60 -22.45
CA PRO A 61 -34.38 5.11 -23.48
C PRO A 61 -34.51 4.09 -24.62
N PRO A 62 -35.70 3.89 -25.19
CA PRO A 62 -35.88 2.94 -26.28
C PRO A 62 -35.16 3.42 -27.54
N GLY A 63 -34.07 2.74 -27.87
CA GLY A 63 -33.59 2.61 -29.25
C GLY A 63 -32.41 3.49 -29.66
N GLN A 64 -31.20 2.96 -29.50
CA GLN A 64 -30.17 3.02 -30.54
C GLN A 64 -29.52 1.65 -30.72
N THR A 65 -30.25 0.72 -31.31
CA THR A 65 -29.61 -0.40 -32.01
C THR A 65 -29.16 0.12 -33.37
N GLU A 66 -28.01 0.79 -33.43
CA GLU A 66 -27.36 0.99 -34.72
C GLU A 66 -27.13 -0.39 -35.34
N LYS A 67 -27.77 -0.63 -36.50
CA LYS A 67 -27.63 -1.88 -37.23
C LYS A 67 -26.16 -2.05 -37.57
N ILE A 68 -25.48 -2.96 -36.89
CA ILE A 68 -24.11 -3.34 -37.20
C ILE A 68 -24.09 -3.82 -38.66
N LYS A 69 -23.59 -2.97 -39.57
CA LYS A 69 -23.44 -3.30 -40.97
C LYS A 69 -22.41 -4.43 -41.06
N ARG A 70 -22.87 -5.62 -41.44
CA ARG A 70 -21.99 -6.78 -41.66
C ARG A 70 -21.05 -6.44 -42.82
N PHE A 71 -19.76 -6.30 -42.52
CA PHE A 71 -18.73 -6.09 -43.55
C PHE A 71 -18.64 -7.33 -44.47
N PRO A 72 -18.40 -7.17 -45.78
CA PRO A 72 -18.19 -8.29 -46.68
C PRO A 72 -16.93 -9.05 -46.28
N ARG A 73 -17.03 -10.38 -46.18
CA ARG A 73 -15.89 -11.28 -45.97
C ARG A 73 -14.89 -11.09 -47.11
N SER A 74 -13.71 -10.57 -46.77
CA SER A 74 -12.64 -10.30 -47.72
C SER A 74 -11.88 -11.60 -48.10
N PRO A 75 -11.06 -11.57 -49.17
CA PRO A 75 -10.69 -12.75 -49.94
C PRO A 75 -9.54 -13.56 -49.32
N LYS A 76 -9.12 -14.62 -50.03
CA LYS A 76 -8.29 -15.78 -49.63
C LYS A 76 -6.92 -15.50 -48.96
N THR A 77 -6.55 -14.26 -48.65
CA THR A 77 -5.31 -13.91 -47.92
C THR A 77 -5.40 -14.15 -46.42
N PHE A 78 -6.61 -14.40 -45.87
CA PHE A 78 -6.81 -14.72 -44.45
C PHE A 78 -6.03 -15.98 -43.98
N ARG A 79 -5.59 -16.84 -44.90
CA ARG A 79 -4.80 -18.04 -44.57
C ARG A 79 -3.42 -17.70 -43.99
N TYR A 80 -2.87 -16.54 -44.32
CA TYR A 80 -1.57 -16.08 -43.81
C TYR A 80 -1.71 -15.09 -42.64
N ALA A 81 -2.93 -14.64 -42.33
CA ALA A 81 -3.20 -13.69 -41.25
C ALA A 81 -2.87 -14.28 -39.86
N ALA A 82 -3.14 -15.57 -39.64
CA ALA A 82 -2.84 -16.22 -38.36
C ALA A 82 -1.33 -16.31 -38.10
N ALA A 83 -0.52 -16.62 -39.11
CA ALA A 83 0.94 -16.69 -38.98
C ALA A 83 1.56 -15.30 -38.77
N ALA A 84 1.09 -14.29 -39.51
CA ALA A 84 1.54 -12.91 -39.33
C ALA A 84 1.15 -12.36 -37.94
N ALA A 85 -0.03 -12.69 -37.43
CA ALA A 85 -0.48 -12.28 -36.11
C ALA A 85 0.39 -12.87 -34.98
N VAL A 86 0.83 -14.14 -35.09
CA VAL A 86 1.74 -14.74 -34.11
C VAL A 86 3.09 -14.02 -34.08
N ILE A 87 3.65 -13.70 -35.25
CA ILE A 87 4.92 -12.98 -35.35
C ILE A 87 4.77 -11.55 -34.80
N PHE A 88 3.67 -10.86 -35.11
CA PHE A 88 3.39 -9.51 -34.59
C PHE A 88 3.17 -9.52 -33.07
N CYS A 89 2.49 -10.54 -32.52
CA CYS A 89 2.31 -10.67 -31.08
C CYS A 89 3.62 -10.99 -30.36
N LEU A 90 4.47 -11.87 -30.90
CA LEU A 90 5.75 -12.20 -30.27
C LEU A 90 6.76 -11.05 -30.37
N THR A 91 6.80 -10.34 -31.49
CA THR A 91 7.66 -9.16 -31.65
C THR A 91 7.13 -7.97 -30.87
N SER A 92 5.82 -7.74 -30.84
CA SER A 92 5.20 -6.70 -30.01
C SER A 92 5.32 -7.02 -28.54
N PHE A 93 5.15 -8.27 -28.09
CA PHE A 93 5.33 -8.64 -26.69
C PHE A 93 6.81 -8.59 -26.30
N GLY A 94 7.73 -9.05 -27.16
CA GLY A 94 9.16 -8.92 -26.93
C GLY A 94 9.63 -7.47 -26.89
N LEU A 95 9.13 -6.61 -27.79
CA LEU A 95 9.43 -5.19 -27.81
C LEU A 95 8.73 -4.45 -26.66
N LEU A 96 7.49 -4.78 -26.31
CA LEU A 96 6.81 -4.24 -25.14
C LEU A 96 7.47 -4.73 -23.85
N HIS A 97 7.98 -5.95 -23.79
CA HIS A 97 8.74 -6.46 -22.64
C HIS A 97 10.09 -5.78 -22.54
N LEU A 98 10.81 -5.60 -23.67
CA LEU A 98 12.05 -4.81 -23.72
C LEU A 98 11.82 -3.33 -23.36
N LEU A 99 10.71 -2.74 -23.82
CA LEU A 99 10.34 -1.37 -23.50
C LEU A 99 9.81 -1.23 -22.07
N THR A 100 9.13 -2.26 -21.53
CA THR A 100 8.65 -2.31 -20.14
C THR A 100 9.80 -2.56 -19.17
N ASP A 101 10.78 -3.38 -19.54
CA ASP A 101 12.03 -3.54 -18.78
C ASP A 101 12.83 -2.22 -18.79
N SER A 102 12.80 -1.45 -19.89
CA SER A 102 13.39 -0.10 -19.92
C SER A 102 12.55 0.99 -19.24
N ASN A 103 11.29 0.69 -18.89
CA ASN A 103 10.46 1.54 -18.03
C ASN A 103 10.72 1.29 -16.54
N HIS A 104 11.68 0.43 -16.18
CA HIS A 104 12.48 0.70 -15.00
C HIS A 104 13.31 1.94 -15.30
N THR A 105 12.63 3.08 -15.12
CA THR A 105 13.16 4.39 -14.86
C THR A 105 14.61 4.25 -14.41
N ALA A 106 15.53 4.64 -15.29
CA ALA A 106 16.79 5.25 -14.89
C ALA A 106 16.48 6.60 -14.20
N SER A 107 15.55 6.59 -13.24
CA SER A 107 15.33 7.65 -12.29
C SER A 107 16.49 7.56 -11.33
N SER A 108 17.20 8.66 -11.18
CA SER A 108 18.28 8.83 -10.23
C SER A 108 17.84 8.28 -8.87
N GLN A 109 18.28 7.06 -8.52
CA GLN A 109 17.88 6.44 -7.26
C GLN A 109 18.63 7.14 -6.15
N GLN A 110 17.93 7.98 -5.41
CA GLN A 110 18.47 8.57 -4.20
C GLN A 110 18.51 7.49 -3.13
N ILE A 111 19.71 7.19 -2.62
CA ILE A 111 19.90 6.25 -1.51
C ILE A 111 19.98 7.06 -0.23
N VAL A 112 19.12 6.75 0.74
CA VAL A 112 19.11 7.38 2.06
C VAL A 112 19.50 6.36 3.11
N GLN A 113 20.58 6.64 3.84
CA GLN A 113 20.97 5.85 5.00
C GLN A 113 20.16 6.30 6.22
N VAL A 114 19.43 5.35 6.81
CA VAL A 114 18.53 5.55 7.93
C VAL A 114 19.20 4.99 9.19
N CYS A 115 19.25 5.82 10.22
CA CYS A 115 19.85 5.49 11.52
C CYS A 115 18.75 5.16 12.54
N ASP A 116 19.13 5.03 13.81
CA ASP A 116 18.20 4.74 14.91
C ASP A 116 17.24 5.90 15.24
N HIS A 117 17.54 7.11 14.77
CA HIS A 117 16.71 8.29 14.98
C HIS A 117 15.76 8.53 13.79
N PRO A 118 14.58 9.11 14.02
CA PRO A 118 13.66 9.47 12.95
C PRO A 118 14.31 10.49 12.01
N THR A 119 14.47 10.11 10.74
CA THR A 119 14.97 10.99 9.69
C THR A 119 13.80 11.48 8.85
N PHE A 120 13.68 12.80 8.68
CA PHE A 120 12.72 13.42 7.78
C PHE A 120 13.40 13.79 6.47
N ILE A 121 12.86 13.29 5.35
CA ILE A 121 13.39 13.51 4.01
C ILE A 121 12.37 14.36 3.25
N PRO A 122 12.62 15.66 3.05
CA PRO A 122 11.83 16.47 2.13
C PRO A 122 12.17 16.08 0.69
N VAL A 123 11.14 16.01 -0.16
CA VAL A 123 11.28 15.54 -1.54
C VAL A 123 10.99 16.70 -2.50
N GLU A 124 12.02 17.11 -3.25
CA GLU A 124 11.93 18.26 -4.17
C GLU A 124 11.31 17.91 -5.53
N ASN A 125 11.42 16.65 -5.98
CA ASN A 125 10.86 16.18 -7.24
C ASN A 125 10.41 14.72 -7.09
N ASP A 126 9.40 14.29 -7.85
CA ASP A 126 8.94 12.90 -7.89
C ASP A 126 10.11 11.94 -8.17
N THR A 127 10.52 11.18 -7.15
CA THR A 127 11.75 10.37 -7.19
C THR A 127 11.54 9.05 -6.47
N GLU A 128 12.21 7.99 -6.94
CA GLU A 128 12.28 6.73 -6.20
C GLU A 128 13.44 6.76 -5.21
N ILE A 129 13.13 6.60 -3.92
CA ILE A 129 14.12 6.60 -2.85
C ILE A 129 14.31 5.18 -2.34
N LEU A 130 15.58 4.75 -2.23
CA LEU A 130 15.95 3.52 -1.56
C LEU A 130 16.42 3.84 -0.15
N PHE A 131 15.59 3.51 0.82
CA PHE A 131 15.92 3.63 2.24
C PHE A 131 16.69 2.40 2.67
N VAL A 132 17.82 2.62 3.34
CA VAL A 132 18.74 1.57 3.76
C VAL A 132 19.09 1.74 5.22
N SER A 133 19.05 0.67 5.99
CA SER A 133 19.57 0.62 7.35
C SER A 133 20.48 -0.59 7.54
N GLU A 134 21.51 -0.41 8.36
CA GLU A 134 22.32 -1.50 8.89
C GLU A 134 21.63 -2.08 10.14
N THR A 135 21.63 -3.41 10.25
CA THR A 135 21.14 -4.10 11.45
C THR A 135 22.31 -4.61 12.28
N SER A 136 22.08 -4.94 13.55
CA SER A 136 23.15 -5.47 14.44
C SER A 136 23.69 -6.84 14.02
N GLY A 137 23.04 -7.54 13.09
CA GLY A 137 23.59 -8.68 12.36
C GLY A 137 23.95 -8.27 10.94
N ALA A 138 24.80 -9.02 10.24
CA ALA A 138 25.29 -8.68 8.89
C ALA A 138 24.22 -8.54 7.77
N ASN A 139 22.93 -8.47 8.12
CA ASN A 139 21.82 -8.24 7.23
C ASN A 139 21.55 -6.74 7.05
N LYS A 140 21.34 -6.36 5.79
CA LYS A 140 20.96 -5.01 5.38
C LYS A 140 19.45 -4.94 5.22
N LEU A 141 18.82 -3.97 5.85
CA LEU A 141 17.40 -3.73 5.71
C LEU A 141 17.20 -2.61 4.69
N SER A 142 16.38 -2.87 3.67
CA SER A 142 16.13 -1.87 2.63
C SER A 142 14.69 -1.86 2.18
N GLN A 143 14.15 -0.67 1.99
CA GLN A 143 12.82 -0.44 1.46
C GLN A 143 12.89 0.59 0.35
N LYS A 144 12.38 0.25 -0.83
CA LYS A 144 12.25 1.17 -1.96
C LYS A 144 10.85 1.77 -1.94
N MET A 145 10.75 3.08 -2.13
CA MET A 145 9.46 3.77 -2.15
C MET A 145 9.45 4.85 -3.24
N ALA A 146 8.32 4.98 -3.94
CA ALA A 146 8.06 6.10 -4.82
C ALA A 146 7.64 7.32 -3.97
N CYS A 147 8.51 8.32 -3.93
CA CYS A 147 8.34 9.52 -3.15
C CYS A 147 7.86 10.66 -4.04
N LYS A 148 6.82 11.37 -3.61
CA LYS A 148 6.21 12.46 -4.37
C LYS A 148 6.75 13.82 -3.95
N GLU A 149 6.92 14.71 -4.92
CA GLU A 149 7.28 16.11 -4.75
C GLU A 149 6.40 16.82 -3.71
N GLY A 150 7.04 17.67 -2.90
CA GLY A 150 6.37 18.49 -1.90
C GLY A 150 5.89 17.71 -0.67
N ASN A 151 6.21 16.42 -0.56
CA ASN A 151 5.97 15.63 0.64
C ASN A 151 7.27 15.39 1.42
N THR A 152 7.12 15.27 2.73
CA THR A 152 8.17 14.83 3.63
C THR A 152 7.91 13.39 4.00
N TYR A 153 8.95 12.55 3.95
CA TYR A 153 8.89 11.16 4.37
C TYR A 153 9.69 10.98 5.65
N LEU A 154 9.10 10.29 6.62
CA LEU A 154 9.78 9.84 7.81
C LEU A 154 10.30 8.42 7.58
N ALA A 155 11.59 8.22 7.83
CA ALA A 155 12.22 6.90 7.86
C ALA A 155 12.84 6.65 9.23
N ILE A 156 12.53 5.50 9.84
CA ILE A 156 13.06 5.12 11.15
C ILE A 156 13.23 3.60 11.26
N LYS A 157 14.32 3.16 11.91
CA LYS A 157 14.46 1.76 12.30
C LYS A 157 13.72 1.50 13.60
N VAL A 158 12.76 0.58 13.57
CA VAL A 158 11.97 0.15 14.73
C VAL A 158 12.41 -1.26 15.16
N LYS A 159 12.46 -1.51 16.47
CA LYS A 159 12.71 -2.84 17.04
C LYS A 159 11.42 -3.38 17.63
N PHE A 160 10.93 -4.52 17.12
CA PHE A 160 9.72 -5.15 17.63
C PHE A 160 9.95 -6.63 17.88
N ARG A 161 9.74 -7.08 19.13
CA ARG A 161 9.87 -8.50 19.55
C ARG A 161 11.17 -9.18 19.02
N SER A 162 12.28 -8.43 19.02
CA SER A 162 13.62 -8.82 18.54
C SER A 162 13.86 -8.81 17.02
N GLU A 163 12.91 -8.32 16.21
CA GLU A 163 13.11 -8.04 14.79
C GLU A 163 13.34 -6.54 14.56
N GLU A 164 14.38 -6.20 13.81
CA GLU A 164 14.59 -4.83 13.33
C GLU A 164 13.84 -4.62 12.01
N LYS A 165 12.96 -3.63 11.95
CA LYS A 165 12.18 -3.26 10.76
C LYS A 165 12.40 -1.79 10.41
N LEU A 166 12.30 -1.47 9.12
CA LEU A 166 12.47 -0.12 8.59
C LEU A 166 11.06 0.37 8.30
N LEU A 167 10.66 1.42 8.99
CA LEU A 167 9.37 2.06 8.78
C LEU A 167 9.62 3.32 7.95
N VAL A 168 9.01 3.37 6.77
CA VAL A 168 9.01 4.54 5.89
C VAL A 168 7.58 4.97 5.63
N VAL A 169 7.24 6.20 6.02
CA VAL A 169 5.86 6.73 5.96
C VAL A 169 5.88 8.20 5.56
N ASN A 170 4.81 8.68 4.91
CA ASN A 170 4.64 10.11 4.67
C ASN A 170 4.31 10.81 5.99
N GLU A 171 4.81 12.03 6.20
CA GLU A 171 4.52 12.85 7.38
C GLU A 171 3.01 12.99 7.64
N LYS A 172 2.21 13.15 6.58
CA LYS A 172 0.74 13.28 6.68
C LYS A 172 0.07 11.99 7.16
N ASP A 173 0.67 10.84 6.89
CA ASP A 173 0.13 9.53 7.24
C ASP A 173 0.55 9.07 8.64
N ILE A 174 1.48 9.78 9.31
CA ILE A 174 1.94 9.46 10.67
C ILE A 174 0.76 9.41 11.66
N GLN A 175 -0.23 10.30 11.49
CA GLN A 175 -1.41 10.36 12.36
C GLN A 175 -2.32 9.14 12.23
N HIS A 176 -2.23 8.41 11.12
CA HIS A 176 -3.00 7.20 10.85
C HIS A 176 -2.26 5.92 11.25
N LEU A 177 -1.06 6.04 11.81
CA LEU A 177 -0.33 4.88 12.31
C LEU A 177 -1.01 4.32 13.56
N PRO A 178 -0.94 2.98 13.75
CA PRO A 178 -1.35 2.36 15.00
C PRO A 178 -0.77 3.10 16.22
N PRO A 179 -1.53 3.25 17.32
CA PRO A 179 -1.12 4.05 18.49
C PRO A 179 0.26 3.70 19.04
N PHE A 180 0.66 2.42 18.96
CA PHE A 180 1.96 1.96 19.43
C PHE A 180 3.13 2.52 18.62
N LEU A 181 2.99 2.69 17.29
CA LEU A 181 4.05 3.28 16.45
C LEU A 181 4.15 4.78 16.70
N ASN A 182 3.02 5.45 16.86
CA ASN A 182 2.99 6.89 17.13
C ASN A 182 3.70 7.21 18.46
N LEU A 183 3.44 6.41 19.50
CA LEU A 183 4.12 6.54 20.80
C LEU A 183 5.63 6.28 20.71
N TYR A 184 6.06 5.28 19.94
CA TYR A 184 7.47 4.99 19.70
C TYR A 184 8.18 6.18 19.01
N ILE A 185 7.58 6.72 17.95
CA ILE A 185 8.13 7.86 17.21
C ILE A 185 8.20 9.10 18.10
N ALA A 186 7.14 9.38 18.87
CA ALA A 186 7.08 10.52 19.79
C ALA A 186 8.16 10.48 20.87
N ASN A 187 8.49 9.29 21.40
CA ASN A 187 9.55 9.12 22.38
C ASN A 187 10.95 9.33 21.78
N GLN A 188 11.18 8.90 20.53
CA GLN A 188 12.47 9.08 19.86
C GLN A 188 12.73 10.53 19.44
N ILE A 189 11.68 11.34 19.22
CA ILE A 189 11.82 12.77 18.89
C ILE A 189 12.09 13.62 20.14
N LYS A 190 11.67 13.16 21.32
CA LYS A 190 11.82 13.89 22.59
C LYS A 190 13.17 13.68 23.29
N SER A 191 13.96 12.69 22.87
CA SER A 191 15.28 12.40 23.43
C SER A 191 16.38 13.18 22.73
#